data_AF-A0A7C4KJ07-F1
#
_entry.id   AF-A0A7C4KJ07-F1
#
_cell.length_a   1.000
_cell.length_b   1.000
_cell.length_c   1.000
_cell.angle_alpha   90.00
_cell.angle_beta   90.00
_cell.angle_gamma   90.00
#
_symmetry.space_group_name_H-M   'P 1'
#
loop_
_entity.id
_entity.type
_entity.pdbx_description
1 polymer ?
#
loop_
_entity_poly.entity_id
_entity_poly.type
_entity_poly.pdbx_seq_one_letter_code
_entity_poly.pdbx_strand_id
1 'polypeptide(L)'
;MRHSLLWRILTPFILLLLVTLGSLSIYLTGFLRENYLAQTKSSLLSEARLLRTSLAPLLEVNPHDPAINELTRRSALLLNARVTVILADGQVVGESERPLSEMENHFDRPEVQQALLGREATEIRHSNTVNTDLLYAAVPVEKNGRVIAIVRLAAPLTYIQDSLRALVRSVFIASLIAALVGALMAVLITRSTLRPLGALNQAVTQLSTGILPEIDETPQKDELSRLQNAFRGMSTELQRRLNELAAEREKLEAVLRNMTDAIVIVDREGIVQRLNPAAARMFNIAMEQAPG
;
A
#
# COMPACT_ATOMS: atom_id res chain seq x y z
N MET A 1 17.77 23.14 3.73
CA MET A 1 18.09 21.74 4.08
C MET A 1 16.94 21.00 4.78
N ARG A 2 16.19 21.57 5.74
CA ARG A 2 15.06 20.88 6.41
C ARG A 2 13.97 20.33 5.47
N HIS A 3 13.60 21.07 4.41
CA HIS A 3 12.61 20.59 3.43
C HIS A 3 13.10 19.40 2.60
N SER A 4 14.40 19.26 2.30
CA SER A 4 14.89 18.15 1.48
C SER A 4 14.87 16.82 2.24
N LEU A 5 15.13 16.82 3.56
CA LEU A 5 15.06 15.63 4.39
C LEU A 5 13.61 15.12 4.58
N LEU A 6 12.66 16.04 4.78
CA LEU A 6 11.24 15.69 4.90
C LEU A 6 10.73 14.97 3.64
N TRP A 7 10.96 15.56 2.46
CA TRP A 7 10.53 14.96 1.21
C TRP A 7 11.30 13.67 0.90
N ARG A 8 12.59 13.57 1.25
CA ARG A 8 13.39 12.35 1.06
C ARG A 8 12.87 11.14 1.85
N ILE A 9 12.17 11.36 2.98
CA ILE A 9 11.56 10.30 3.79
C ILE A 9 10.09 10.10 3.43
N LEU A 10 9.34 11.18 3.22
CA LEU A 10 7.92 11.10 2.90
C LEU A 10 7.67 10.47 1.52
N THR A 11 8.47 10.78 0.50
CA THR A 11 8.24 10.24 -0.85
C THR A 11 8.33 8.72 -0.92
N PRO A 12 9.37 8.03 -0.42
CA PRO A 12 9.38 6.56 -0.46
C PRO A 12 8.29 5.95 0.42
N PHE A 13 7.92 6.58 1.54
CA PHE A 13 6.89 6.05 2.43
C PHE A 13 5.49 6.15 1.81
N ILE A 14 5.16 7.30 1.22
CA ILE A 14 3.89 7.49 0.50
C ILE A 14 3.86 6.61 -0.75
N LEU A 15 4.96 6.52 -1.49
CA LEU A 15 5.05 5.65 -2.67
C LEU A 15 4.84 4.18 -2.28
N LEU A 16 5.53 3.71 -1.24
CA LEU A 16 5.36 2.36 -0.71
C LEU A 16 3.89 2.12 -0.33
N LEU A 17 3.28 3.05 0.40
CA LEU A 17 1.90 2.96 0.84
C LEU A 17 0.92 2.90 -0.35
N LEU A 18 1.13 3.72 -1.38
CA LEU A 18 0.30 3.70 -2.59
C LEU A 18 0.47 2.41 -3.37
N VAL A 19 1.71 1.91 -3.49
CA VAL A 19 2.01 0.65 -4.16
C VAL A 19 1.38 -0.52 -3.41
N THR A 20 1.50 -0.58 -2.08
CA THR A 20 0.92 -1.68 -1.30
C THR A 20 -0.61 -1.66 -1.35
N LEU A 21 -1.24 -0.50 -1.14
CA LEU A 21 -2.70 -0.37 -1.22
C LEU A 21 -3.22 -0.62 -2.63
N GLY A 22 -2.55 -0.09 -3.66
CA GLY A 22 -2.92 -0.31 -5.05
C GLY A 22 -2.81 -1.78 -5.45
N SER A 23 -1.68 -2.43 -5.11
CA SER A 23 -1.47 -3.85 -5.40
C SER A 23 -2.49 -4.72 -4.68
N LEU A 24 -2.76 -4.43 -3.39
CA LEU A 24 -3.77 -5.13 -2.61
C LEU A 24 -5.17 -4.93 -3.18
N SER A 25 -5.52 -3.71 -3.60
CA SER A 25 -6.82 -3.41 -4.21
C SER A 25 -7.02 -4.17 -5.53
N ILE A 26 -5.99 -4.23 -6.38
CA ILE A 26 -6.02 -4.98 -7.65
C ILE A 26 -6.16 -6.48 -7.37
N TYR A 27 -5.34 -7.02 -6.48
CA TYR A 27 -5.38 -8.42 -6.07
C TYR A 27 -6.75 -8.80 -5.51
N LEU A 28 -7.27 -8.04 -4.55
CA LEU A 28 -8.54 -8.30 -3.89
C LEU A 28 -9.70 -8.25 -4.89
N THR A 29 -9.69 -7.30 -5.82
CA THR A 29 -10.70 -7.19 -6.87
C THR A 29 -10.68 -8.41 -7.80
N GLY A 30 -9.50 -8.84 -8.24
CA GLY A 30 -9.34 -10.04 -9.07
C GLY A 30 -9.80 -11.30 -8.34
N PHE A 31 -9.34 -11.48 -7.10
CA PHE A 31 -9.72 -12.60 -6.24
C PHE A 31 -11.23 -12.68 -6.01
N LEU A 32 -11.88 -11.56 -5.70
CA LEU A 32 -13.33 -11.51 -5.50
C LEU A 32 -14.09 -11.87 -6.79
N ARG A 33 -13.65 -11.35 -7.95
CA ARG A 33 -14.25 -11.66 -9.24
C ARG A 33 -14.16 -13.15 -9.56
N GLU A 34 -12.99 -13.75 -9.41
CA GLU A 34 -12.77 -15.17 -9.69
C GLU A 34 -13.61 -16.07 -8.79
N ASN A 35 -13.61 -15.81 -7.48
CA ASN A 35 -14.42 -16.57 -6.52
C ASN A 35 -15.91 -16.43 -6.81
N TYR A 36 -16.38 -15.23 -7.13
CA TYR A 36 -17.79 -15.00 -7.44
C TYR A 36 -18.22 -15.71 -8.73
N LEU A 37 -17.37 -15.70 -9.77
CA LEU A 37 -17.60 -16.46 -10.99
C LEU A 37 -17.61 -17.98 -10.74
N ALA A 38 -16.67 -18.49 -9.95
CA ALA A 38 -16.62 -19.90 -9.58
C ALA A 38 -17.88 -20.32 -8.79
N GLN A 39 -18.31 -19.49 -7.84
CA GLN A 39 -19.53 -19.71 -7.07
C GLN A 39 -20.77 -19.71 -7.98
N THR A 40 -20.86 -18.75 -8.92
CA THR A 40 -21.99 -18.68 -9.87
C THR A 40 -22.01 -19.90 -10.78
N LYS A 41 -20.86 -20.34 -11.31
CA LYS A 41 -20.74 -21.58 -12.09
C LYS A 41 -21.27 -22.79 -11.32
N SER A 42 -20.86 -22.93 -10.06
CA SER A 42 -21.29 -24.03 -9.19
C SER A 42 -22.79 -23.97 -8.90
N SER A 43 -23.34 -22.76 -8.63
CA SER A 43 -24.77 -22.55 -8.39
C SER A 43 -25.60 -22.95 -9.62
N LEU A 44 -25.25 -22.43 -10.79
CA LEU A 44 -25.96 -22.74 -12.03
C LEU A 44 -25.89 -24.24 -12.37
N LEU A 45 -24.74 -24.90 -12.19
CA LEU A 45 -24.67 -26.35 -12.37
C LEU A 45 -25.57 -27.09 -11.39
N SER A 46 -25.62 -26.67 -10.13
CA SER A 46 -26.44 -27.30 -9.09
C SER A 46 -27.93 -27.10 -9.37
N GLU A 47 -28.35 -25.91 -9.77
CA GLU A 47 -29.71 -25.58 -10.19
C GLU A 47 -30.11 -26.35 -11.45
N ALA A 48 -29.21 -26.46 -12.44
CA ALA A 48 -29.46 -27.26 -13.65
C ALA A 48 -29.58 -28.76 -13.33
N ARG A 49 -28.80 -29.30 -12.40
CA ARG A 49 -28.94 -30.69 -11.91
C ARG A 49 -30.29 -30.92 -11.24
N LEU A 50 -30.75 -29.99 -10.41
CA LEU A 50 -32.06 -30.08 -9.77
C LEU A 50 -33.17 -30.05 -10.81
N LEU A 51 -33.08 -29.13 -11.78
CA LEU A 51 -34.06 -29.00 -12.84
C LEU A 51 -34.07 -30.21 -13.78
N ARG A 52 -32.89 -30.80 -14.07
CA ARG A 52 -32.78 -32.09 -14.76
C ARG A 52 -33.61 -33.16 -14.07
N THR A 53 -33.57 -33.26 -12.74
CA THR A 53 -34.34 -34.27 -12.00
C THR A 53 -35.85 -34.13 -12.24
N SER A 54 -36.34 -32.90 -12.42
CA SER A 54 -37.76 -32.64 -12.73
C SER A 54 -38.11 -32.81 -14.22
N LEU A 55 -37.19 -32.49 -15.13
CA LEU A 55 -37.41 -32.56 -16.58
C LEU A 55 -37.16 -33.95 -17.18
N ALA A 56 -36.27 -34.75 -16.59
CA ALA A 56 -35.89 -36.05 -17.13
C ALA A 56 -37.11 -36.98 -17.34
N PRO A 57 -38.06 -37.14 -16.39
CA PRO A 57 -39.22 -38.00 -16.60
C PRO A 57 -40.10 -37.56 -17.77
N LEU A 58 -40.24 -36.25 -18.00
CA LEU A 58 -41.03 -35.71 -19.11
C LEU A 58 -40.34 -35.95 -20.45
N LEU A 59 -39.04 -35.67 -20.52
CA LEU A 59 -38.20 -35.87 -21.71
C LEU A 59 -38.13 -37.35 -22.11
N GLU A 60 -38.18 -38.26 -21.14
CA GLU A 60 -38.16 -39.70 -21.38
C GLU A 60 -39.46 -40.26 -21.99
N VAL A 61 -40.59 -39.60 -21.72
CA VAL A 61 -41.93 -40.01 -22.20
C VAL A 61 -42.23 -39.36 -23.54
N ASN A 62 -42.10 -38.02 -23.62
CA ASN A 62 -42.34 -37.26 -24.84
C ASN A 62 -41.43 -36.01 -24.87
N PRO A 63 -40.36 -36.00 -25.68
CA PRO A 63 -39.43 -34.87 -25.79
C PRO A 63 -40.08 -33.55 -26.27
N HIS A 64 -41.26 -33.62 -26.89
CA HIS A 64 -42.01 -32.47 -27.40
C HIS A 64 -43.25 -32.13 -26.56
N ASP A 65 -43.35 -32.64 -25.34
CA ASP A 65 -44.46 -32.32 -24.45
C ASP A 65 -44.48 -30.80 -24.13
N PRO A 66 -45.60 -30.09 -24.37
CA PRO A 66 -45.75 -28.68 -24.00
C PRO A 66 -45.45 -28.39 -22.51
N ALA A 67 -45.60 -29.38 -21.63
CA ALA A 67 -45.26 -29.28 -20.22
C ALA A 67 -43.77 -28.98 -19.98
N ILE A 68 -42.87 -29.39 -20.87
CA ILE A 68 -41.43 -29.10 -20.79
C ILE A 68 -41.20 -27.58 -20.89
N ASN A 69 -41.82 -26.93 -21.88
CA ASN A 69 -41.67 -25.50 -22.10
C ASN A 69 -42.33 -24.68 -20.97
N GLU A 70 -43.47 -25.14 -20.45
CA GLU A 70 -44.14 -24.52 -19.31
C GLU A 70 -43.28 -24.60 -18.03
N LEU A 71 -42.73 -25.78 -17.73
CA LEU A 71 -41.82 -25.95 -16.60
C LEU A 71 -40.56 -25.10 -16.77
N THR A 72 -39.99 -25.05 -17.97
CA THR A 72 -38.85 -24.20 -18.32
C THR A 72 -39.10 -22.73 -18.00
N ARG A 73 -40.27 -22.20 -18.39
CA ARG A 73 -40.67 -20.81 -18.09
C ARG A 73 -40.86 -20.55 -16.61
N ARG A 74 -41.51 -21.46 -15.88
CA ARG A 74 -41.71 -21.33 -14.43
C ARG A 74 -40.40 -21.38 -13.66
N SER A 75 -39.50 -22.29 -14.03
CA SER A 75 -38.18 -22.42 -13.41
C SER A 75 -37.32 -21.18 -13.63
N ALA A 76 -37.42 -20.52 -14.78
CA ALA A 76 -36.65 -19.30 -15.04
C ALA A 76 -36.99 -18.16 -14.07
N LEU A 77 -38.27 -18.02 -13.69
CA LEU A 77 -38.71 -17.01 -12.71
C LEU A 77 -38.17 -17.30 -11.31
N LEU A 78 -38.09 -18.58 -10.92
CA LEU A 78 -37.60 -18.99 -9.60
C LEU A 78 -36.09 -18.92 -9.49
N LEU A 79 -35.38 -19.30 -10.56
CA LEU A 79 -33.92 -19.34 -10.61
C LEU A 79 -33.30 -17.99 -10.99
N ASN A 80 -34.12 -17.03 -11.45
CA ASN A 80 -33.67 -15.76 -12.01
C ASN A 80 -32.57 -15.94 -13.08
N ALA A 81 -32.72 -17.00 -13.89
CA ALA A 81 -31.79 -17.41 -14.92
C ALA A 81 -32.58 -17.86 -16.15
N ARG A 82 -32.03 -17.60 -17.33
CA ARG A 82 -32.60 -18.12 -18.57
C ARG A 82 -32.40 -19.63 -18.61
N VAL A 83 -33.49 -20.35 -18.75
CA VAL A 83 -33.49 -21.81 -18.92
C VAL A 83 -33.80 -22.16 -20.38
N THR A 84 -33.02 -23.09 -20.92
CA THR A 84 -33.23 -23.69 -22.24
C THR A 84 -33.09 -25.20 -22.14
N VAL A 85 -33.99 -25.94 -22.78
CA VAL A 85 -33.96 -27.41 -22.88
C VAL A 85 -33.69 -27.79 -24.32
N ILE A 86 -32.63 -28.55 -24.54
CA ILE A 86 -32.07 -28.84 -25.87
C ILE A 86 -32.00 -30.35 -26.06
N LEU A 87 -32.53 -30.88 -27.15
CA LEU A 87 -32.44 -32.30 -27.49
C LEU A 87 -31.03 -32.69 -27.99
N ALA A 88 -30.75 -33.99 -28.08
CA ALA A 88 -29.46 -34.50 -28.54
C ALA A 88 -29.08 -34.07 -29.97
N ASP A 89 -30.06 -33.74 -30.82
CA ASP A 89 -29.86 -33.21 -32.17
C ASP A 89 -29.70 -31.67 -32.20
N GLY A 90 -29.73 -31.03 -31.03
CA GLY A 90 -29.61 -29.58 -30.86
C GLY A 90 -30.91 -28.80 -30.99
N GLN A 91 -32.07 -29.45 -31.21
CA GLN A 91 -33.35 -28.77 -31.25
C GLN A 91 -33.75 -28.24 -29.87
N VAL A 92 -34.23 -27.00 -29.80
CA VAL A 92 -34.73 -26.39 -28.56
C VAL A 92 -36.20 -26.76 -28.37
N VAL A 93 -36.52 -27.43 -27.25
CA VAL A 93 -37.89 -27.87 -26.89
C VAL A 93 -38.45 -27.14 -25.67
N GLY A 94 -37.61 -26.41 -24.95
CA GLY A 94 -38.03 -25.50 -23.88
C GLY A 94 -37.20 -24.23 -23.92
N GLU A 95 -37.84 -23.07 -23.85
CA GLU A 95 -37.18 -21.77 -23.78
C GLU A 95 -37.99 -20.81 -22.92
N SER A 96 -37.30 -20.14 -22.00
CA SER A 96 -37.90 -19.28 -20.99
C SER A 96 -38.10 -17.84 -21.44
N GLU A 97 -37.16 -17.27 -22.21
CA GLU A 97 -37.20 -15.84 -22.56
C GLU A 97 -37.89 -15.57 -23.90
N ARG A 98 -37.71 -16.46 -24.88
CA ARG A 98 -38.19 -16.26 -26.25
C ARG A 98 -39.16 -17.35 -26.72
N PRO A 99 -39.98 -17.10 -27.75
CA PRO A 99 -40.79 -18.14 -28.38
C PRO A 99 -39.90 -19.22 -29.00
N LEU A 100 -40.32 -20.48 -28.92
CA LEU A 100 -39.60 -21.60 -29.54
C LEU A 100 -39.46 -21.45 -31.06
N SER A 101 -40.41 -20.77 -31.71
CA SER A 101 -40.39 -20.51 -33.16
C SER A 101 -39.24 -19.61 -33.63
N GLU A 102 -38.64 -18.83 -32.72
CA GLU A 102 -37.47 -17.99 -33.01
C GLU A 102 -36.15 -18.71 -32.72
N MET A 103 -36.18 -19.91 -32.16
CA MET A 103 -34.98 -20.61 -31.72
C MET A 103 -34.30 -21.35 -32.86
N GLU A 104 -33.05 -20.99 -33.10
CA GLU A 104 -32.15 -21.76 -33.95
C GLU A 104 -31.72 -23.07 -33.26
N ASN A 105 -31.21 -24.01 -34.04
CA ASN A 105 -30.55 -25.19 -33.49
C ASN A 105 -29.31 -24.77 -32.66
N HIS A 106 -29.08 -25.43 -31.53
CA HIS A 106 -28.02 -25.12 -30.57
C HIS A 106 -26.93 -26.19 -30.48
N PHE A 107 -26.86 -27.10 -31.44
CA PHE A 107 -25.86 -28.19 -31.48
C PHE A 107 -24.42 -27.69 -31.44
N ASP A 108 -24.11 -26.59 -32.14
CA ASP A 108 -22.75 -26.06 -32.28
C ASP A 108 -22.25 -25.26 -31.06
N ARG A 109 -23.04 -25.17 -29.99
CA ARG A 109 -22.63 -24.42 -28.79
C ARG A 109 -21.60 -25.24 -28.00
N PRO A 110 -20.43 -24.69 -27.62
CA PRO A 110 -19.36 -25.47 -26.97
C PRO A 110 -19.80 -26.20 -25.69
N GLU A 111 -20.59 -25.56 -24.85
CA GLU A 111 -21.16 -26.13 -23.63
C GLU A 111 -22.17 -27.25 -23.92
N VAL A 112 -22.89 -27.17 -25.04
CA VAL A 112 -23.83 -28.21 -25.50
C VAL A 112 -23.04 -29.40 -26.01
N GLN A 113 -22.00 -29.19 -26.83
CA GLN A 113 -21.14 -30.26 -27.33
C GLN A 113 -20.46 -31.03 -26.20
N GLN A 114 -19.98 -30.34 -25.16
CA GLN A 114 -19.42 -31.01 -23.97
C GLN A 114 -20.49 -31.80 -23.19
N ALA A 115 -21.70 -31.26 -23.06
CA ALA A 115 -22.83 -31.96 -22.44
C ALA A 115 -23.27 -33.20 -23.23
N LEU A 116 -23.24 -33.16 -24.57
CA LEU A 116 -23.51 -34.33 -25.41
C LEU A 116 -22.52 -35.48 -25.17
N LEU A 117 -21.32 -35.19 -24.66
CA LEU A 117 -20.32 -36.19 -24.25
C LEU A 117 -20.56 -36.75 -22.82
N GLY A 118 -21.69 -36.43 -22.19
CA GLY A 118 -22.02 -36.84 -20.83
C GLY A 118 -21.29 -36.04 -19.73
N ARG A 119 -20.75 -34.86 -20.06
CA ARG A 119 -20.00 -34.02 -19.12
C ARG A 119 -20.74 -32.74 -18.82
N GLU A 120 -20.78 -32.35 -17.55
CA GLU A 120 -21.23 -31.00 -17.22
C GLU A 120 -20.23 -29.96 -17.70
N ALA A 121 -20.75 -28.87 -18.27
CA ALA A 121 -19.91 -27.86 -18.90
C ALA A 121 -20.37 -26.45 -18.56
N THR A 122 -19.42 -25.53 -18.51
CA THR A 122 -19.70 -24.10 -18.40
C THR A 122 -18.91 -23.32 -19.43
N GLU A 123 -19.53 -22.31 -20.03
CA GLU A 123 -18.88 -21.47 -21.03
C GLU A 123 -19.28 -20.01 -20.81
N ILE A 124 -18.33 -19.09 -20.97
CA ILE A 124 -18.63 -17.65 -20.98
C ILE A 124 -18.61 -17.19 -22.42
N ARG A 125 -19.75 -16.74 -22.92
CA ARG A 125 -19.87 -16.30 -24.30
C ARG A 125 -20.79 -15.11 -24.43
N HIS A 126 -20.42 -14.21 -25.33
CA HIS A 126 -21.29 -13.13 -25.74
C HIS A 126 -22.58 -13.66 -26.38
N SER A 127 -23.73 -13.28 -25.83
CA SER A 127 -25.04 -13.66 -26.36
C SER A 127 -25.54 -12.62 -27.35
N ASN A 128 -25.63 -12.96 -28.64
CA ASN A 128 -26.18 -12.05 -29.65
C ASN A 128 -27.66 -11.75 -29.43
N THR A 129 -28.41 -12.67 -28.81
CA THR A 129 -29.83 -12.55 -28.54
C THR A 129 -30.15 -11.51 -27.45
N VAL A 130 -29.23 -11.33 -26.49
CA VAL A 130 -29.38 -10.46 -25.31
C VAL A 130 -28.31 -9.36 -25.29
N ASN A 131 -27.39 -9.36 -26.25
CA ASN A 131 -26.28 -8.43 -26.44
C ASN A 131 -25.40 -8.20 -25.19
N THR A 132 -25.10 -9.28 -24.46
CA THR A 132 -24.25 -9.25 -23.27
C THR A 132 -23.54 -10.57 -23.06
N ASP A 133 -22.44 -10.56 -22.31
CA ASP A 133 -21.76 -11.79 -21.89
C ASP A 133 -22.64 -12.56 -20.92
N LEU A 134 -22.94 -13.81 -21.27
CA LEU A 134 -23.66 -14.75 -20.42
C LEU A 134 -22.71 -15.86 -19.97
N LEU A 135 -22.86 -16.28 -18.72
CA LEU A 135 -22.31 -17.54 -18.23
C LEU A 135 -23.34 -18.63 -18.46
N TYR A 136 -22.97 -19.62 -19.28
CA TYR A 136 -23.78 -20.79 -19.55
C TYR A 136 -23.32 -21.96 -18.68
N ALA A 137 -24.28 -22.73 -18.19
CA ALA A 137 -24.06 -24.00 -17.52
C ALA A 137 -24.96 -25.05 -18.18
N ALA A 138 -24.39 -26.16 -18.63
CA ALA A 138 -25.09 -27.22 -19.33
C ALA A 138 -24.90 -28.56 -18.60
N VAL A 139 -26.02 -29.22 -18.32
CA VAL A 139 -26.06 -30.52 -17.64
C VAL A 139 -26.78 -31.53 -18.54
N PRO A 140 -26.17 -32.69 -18.84
CA PRO A 140 -26.82 -33.72 -19.65
C PRO A 140 -27.95 -34.43 -18.91
N VAL A 141 -28.99 -34.75 -19.68
CA VAL A 141 -30.07 -35.66 -19.30
C VAL A 141 -29.79 -36.99 -19.98
N GLU A 142 -29.58 -38.04 -19.20
CA GLU A 142 -29.19 -39.36 -19.69
C GLU A 142 -30.30 -40.39 -19.46
N LYS A 143 -30.52 -41.24 -20.47
CA LYS A 143 -31.38 -42.42 -20.38
C LYS A 143 -30.58 -43.63 -20.85
N ASN A 144 -30.48 -44.66 -20.00
CA ASN A 144 -29.73 -45.89 -20.30
C ASN A 144 -28.27 -45.64 -20.78
N GLY A 145 -27.59 -44.65 -20.19
CA GLY A 145 -26.20 -44.30 -20.54
C GLY A 145 -26.04 -43.53 -21.85
N ARG A 146 -27.13 -42.99 -22.44
CA ARG A 146 -27.10 -42.11 -23.60
C ARG A 146 -27.70 -40.75 -23.25
N VAL A 147 -27.04 -39.66 -23.66
CA VAL A 147 -27.56 -38.30 -23.53
C VAL A 147 -28.75 -38.14 -24.48
N ILE A 148 -29.94 -37.87 -23.93
CA ILE A 148 -31.18 -37.66 -24.70
C ILE A 148 -31.53 -36.17 -24.84
N ALA A 149 -31.09 -35.35 -23.89
CA ALA A 149 -31.33 -33.92 -23.85
C ALA A 149 -30.31 -33.24 -22.92
N ILE A 150 -30.35 -31.91 -22.87
CA ILE A 150 -29.48 -31.05 -22.09
C ILE A 150 -30.34 -29.99 -21.43
N VAL A 151 -30.17 -29.82 -20.13
CA VAL A 151 -30.71 -28.69 -19.38
C VAL A 151 -29.62 -27.63 -19.31
N ARG A 152 -29.91 -26.47 -19.88
CA ARG A 152 -28.97 -25.34 -19.95
C ARG A 152 -29.54 -24.15 -19.19
N LEU A 153 -28.73 -23.59 -18.30
CA LEU A 153 -28.98 -22.32 -17.65
C LEU A 153 -28.03 -21.26 -18.19
N ALA A 154 -28.50 -20.02 -18.24
CA ALA A 154 -27.69 -18.86 -18.59
C ALA A 154 -27.98 -17.70 -17.63
N ALA A 155 -26.94 -17.13 -17.05
CA ALA A 155 -27.04 -15.92 -16.25
C ALA A 155 -26.20 -14.80 -16.87
N PRO A 156 -26.73 -13.58 -16.97
CA PRO A 156 -25.96 -12.47 -17.50
C PRO A 156 -24.89 -12.01 -16.50
N LEU A 157 -23.68 -11.85 -17.02
CA LEU A 157 -22.56 -11.36 -16.24
C LEU A 157 -22.73 -9.88 -15.84
N THR A 158 -23.68 -9.16 -16.42
CA THR A 158 -23.98 -7.75 -16.05
C THR A 158 -24.46 -7.63 -14.61
N TYR A 159 -25.30 -8.55 -14.12
CA TYR A 159 -25.69 -8.56 -12.70
C TYR A 159 -24.48 -8.73 -11.78
N ILE A 160 -23.52 -9.56 -12.21
CA ILE A 160 -22.26 -9.76 -11.51
C ILE A 160 -21.41 -8.49 -11.56
N GLN A 161 -21.33 -7.85 -12.73
CA GLN A 161 -20.56 -6.62 -12.93
C GLN A 161 -21.12 -5.47 -12.10
N ASP A 162 -22.43 -5.35 -11.92
CA ASP A 162 -23.04 -4.28 -11.14
C ASP A 162 -22.73 -4.40 -9.65
N SER A 163 -22.93 -5.60 -9.09
CA SER A 163 -22.55 -5.89 -7.71
C SER A 163 -21.04 -5.74 -7.48
N LEU A 164 -20.21 -6.22 -8.41
CA LEU A 164 -18.76 -6.04 -8.35
C LEU A 164 -18.36 -4.57 -8.48
N ARG A 165 -19.02 -3.76 -9.32
CA ARG A 165 -18.72 -2.33 -9.46
C ARG A 165 -18.95 -1.57 -8.15
N ALA A 166 -20.05 -1.85 -7.46
CA ALA A 166 -20.33 -1.25 -6.15
C ALA A 166 -19.26 -1.66 -5.11
N LEU A 167 -18.86 -2.93 -5.11
CA LEU A 167 -17.83 -3.44 -4.22
C LEU A 167 -16.44 -2.83 -4.51
N VAL A 168 -16.04 -2.81 -5.79
CA VAL A 168 -14.78 -2.19 -6.25
C VAL A 168 -14.75 -0.71 -5.90
N ARG A 169 -15.85 0.02 -6.11
CA ARG A 169 -15.96 1.43 -5.71
C ARG A 169 -15.78 1.58 -4.20
N SER A 170 -16.37 0.69 -3.41
CA SER A 170 -16.26 0.72 -1.95
C SER A 170 -14.83 0.43 -1.48
N VAL A 171 -14.16 -0.58 -2.06
CA VAL A 171 -12.74 -0.88 -1.81
C VAL A 171 -11.86 0.31 -2.20
N PHE A 172 -12.10 0.92 -3.36
CA PHE A 172 -11.34 2.08 -3.81
C PHE A 172 -11.49 3.28 -2.86
N ILE A 173 -12.72 3.60 -2.43
CA ILE A 173 -12.97 4.68 -1.46
C ILE A 173 -12.28 4.37 -0.13
N ALA A 174 -12.37 3.13 0.35
CA ALA A 174 -11.71 2.71 1.60
C ALA A 174 -10.18 2.81 1.48
N SER A 175 -9.59 2.37 0.37
CA SER A 175 -8.15 2.51 0.09
C SER A 175 -7.72 3.97 0.00
N LEU A 176 -8.54 4.83 -0.60
CA LEU A 176 -8.25 6.27 -0.68
C LEU A 176 -8.26 6.92 0.70
N ILE A 177 -9.27 6.61 1.54
CA ILE A 177 -9.34 7.10 2.91
C ILE A 177 -8.13 6.60 3.71
N ALA A 178 -7.81 5.31 3.62
CA ALA A 178 -6.64 4.73 4.27
C ALA A 178 -5.33 5.42 3.82
N ALA A 179 -5.21 5.75 2.53
CA ALA A 179 -4.06 6.47 2.00
C ALA A 179 -3.96 7.90 2.53
N LEU A 180 -5.07 8.63 2.62
CA LEU A 180 -5.10 9.98 3.18
C LEU A 180 -4.74 9.99 4.66
N VAL A 181 -5.31 9.06 5.45
CA VAL A 181 -5.00 8.90 6.88
C VAL A 181 -3.53 8.50 7.07
N GLY A 182 -3.04 7.54 6.29
CA GLY A 182 -1.65 7.11 6.32
C GLY A 182 -0.67 8.22 5.96
N ALA A 183 -0.97 9.00 4.91
CA ALA A 183 -0.15 10.16 4.52
C ALA A 183 -0.16 11.25 5.60
N LEU A 184 -1.32 11.55 6.20
CA LEU A 184 -1.43 12.50 7.30
C LEU A 184 -0.59 12.05 8.50
N MET A 185 -0.72 10.79 8.91
CA MET A 185 0.08 10.20 9.99
C MET A 185 1.58 10.24 9.67
N ALA A 186 1.98 9.90 8.45
CA ALA A 186 3.37 9.98 8.02
C ALA A 186 3.91 11.41 8.15
N VAL A 187 3.15 12.43 7.74
CA VAL A 187 3.54 13.85 7.89
C VAL A 187 3.65 14.25 9.36
N LEU A 188 2.71 13.85 10.21
CA LEU A 188 2.72 14.17 11.64
C LEU A 188 3.94 13.56 12.34
N ILE A 189 4.18 12.25 12.16
CA ILE A 189 5.32 11.53 12.75
C ILE A 189 6.65 12.10 12.23
N THR A 190 6.74 12.31 10.91
CA THR A 190 7.96 12.86 10.31
C THR A 190 8.25 14.26 10.88
N ARG A 191 7.23 15.10 11.05
CA ARG A 191 7.40 16.44 11.64
C ARG A 191 7.75 16.40 13.12
N SER A 192 7.15 15.52 13.93
CA SER A 192 7.49 15.41 15.35
C SER A 192 8.93 14.93 15.56
N THR A 193 9.41 14.02 14.71
CA THR A 193 10.75 13.42 14.87
C THR A 193 11.88 14.23 14.22
N LEU A 194 11.68 14.76 13.01
CA LEU A 194 12.76 15.47 12.28
C LEU A 194 12.92 16.95 12.66
N ARG A 195 11.88 17.60 13.19
CA ARG A 195 11.99 19.01 13.60
C ARG A 195 13.04 19.23 14.70
N PRO A 196 13.04 18.48 15.82
CA PRO A 196 13.99 18.73 16.91
C PRO A 196 15.41 18.28 16.55
N LEU A 197 15.57 17.24 15.71
CA LEU A 197 16.87 16.88 15.13
C LEU A 197 17.48 18.02 14.32
N GLY A 198 16.65 18.74 13.55
CA GLY A 198 17.11 19.92 12.84
C GLY A 198 17.54 21.07 13.75
N ALA A 199 16.95 21.20 14.94
CA ALA A 199 17.31 22.23 15.92
C ALA A 199 18.63 21.87 16.63
N LEU A 200 18.78 20.60 17.03
CA LEU A 200 20.05 20.05 17.53
C LEU A 200 21.20 20.27 16.54
N ASN A 201 20.98 20.02 15.25
CA ASN A 201 22.02 20.24 14.24
C ASN A 201 22.42 21.73 14.13
N GLN A 202 21.47 22.65 14.26
CA GLN A 202 21.75 24.08 14.31
C GLN A 202 22.53 24.46 15.57
N ALA A 203 22.16 23.90 16.73
CA ALA A 203 22.85 24.10 18.00
C ALA A 203 24.31 23.64 17.94
N VAL A 204 24.57 22.45 17.41
CA VAL A 204 25.95 21.93 17.19
C VAL A 204 26.76 22.87 16.28
N THR A 205 26.14 23.39 15.23
CA THR A 205 26.81 24.31 14.30
C THR A 205 27.18 25.63 14.99
N GLN A 206 26.29 26.18 15.82
CA GLN A 206 26.59 27.39 16.60
C GLN A 206 27.70 27.17 17.63
N LEU A 207 27.73 26.00 18.28
CA LEU A 207 28.80 25.65 19.22
C LEU A 207 30.17 25.63 18.55
N SER A 208 30.26 25.17 17.29
CA SER A 208 31.51 25.20 16.51
C SER A 208 32.02 26.62 16.21
N THR A 209 31.13 27.62 16.29
CA THR A 209 31.47 29.04 16.12
C THR A 209 31.73 29.77 17.45
N GLY A 210 31.75 29.04 18.58
CA GLY A 210 32.02 29.60 19.90
C GLY A 210 30.80 30.22 20.60
N ILE A 211 29.60 30.06 20.03
CA ILE A 211 28.34 30.54 20.63
C ILE A 211 27.69 29.36 21.35
N LEU A 212 27.39 29.51 22.64
CA LEU A 212 26.64 28.49 23.37
C LEU A 212 25.22 28.41 22.81
N PRO A 213 24.79 27.27 22.27
CA PRO A 213 23.45 27.15 21.73
C PRO A 213 22.42 27.00 22.85
N GLU A 214 21.37 27.80 22.79
CA GLU A 214 20.20 27.64 23.65
C GLU A 214 19.31 26.53 23.06
N ILE A 215 19.22 25.40 23.76
CA ILE A 215 18.37 24.28 23.33
C ILE A 215 17.10 24.33 24.17
N ASP A 216 15.99 24.68 23.51
CA ASP A 216 14.66 24.67 24.11
C ASP A 216 14.33 23.34 24.78
N GLU A 217 13.70 23.41 25.95
CA GLU A 217 13.22 22.22 26.65
C GLU A 217 12.05 21.61 25.89
N THR A 218 12.25 20.41 25.33
CA THR A 218 11.13 19.62 24.84
C THR A 218 10.40 18.96 26.03
N PRO A 219 9.07 19.12 26.15
CA PRO A 219 8.30 18.55 27.27
C PRO A 219 8.30 17.00 27.32
N GLN A 220 8.79 16.34 26.27
CA GLN A 220 8.55 14.92 26.02
C GLN A 220 9.75 14.07 26.48
N LYS A 221 9.57 13.16 27.46
CA LYS A 221 10.64 12.28 27.96
C LYS A 221 10.94 11.11 27.02
N ASP A 222 11.45 11.39 25.82
CA ASP A 222 11.83 10.41 24.82
C ASP A 222 13.36 10.32 24.62
N GLU A 223 13.80 9.45 23.71
CA GLU A 223 15.19 9.27 23.31
C GLU A 223 15.82 10.59 22.82
N LEU A 224 15.02 11.45 22.20
CA LEU A 224 15.46 12.72 21.65
C LEU A 224 15.77 13.73 22.75
N SER A 225 14.96 13.78 23.80
CA SER A 225 15.23 14.60 24.98
C SER A 225 16.43 14.10 25.79
N ARG A 226 16.66 12.77 25.84
CA ARG A 226 17.91 12.24 26.42
C ARG A 226 19.14 12.72 25.64
N LEU A 227 19.08 12.72 24.31
CA LEU A 227 20.16 13.23 23.45
C LEU A 227 20.39 14.73 23.64
N GLN A 228 19.32 15.53 23.69
CA GLN A 228 19.41 16.97 23.97
C GLN A 228 20.07 17.24 25.32
N ASN A 229 19.67 16.52 26.37
CA ASN A 229 20.25 16.65 27.70
C ASN A 229 21.72 16.24 27.74
N ALA A 230 22.09 15.15 27.08
CA ALA A 230 23.49 14.72 26.96
C ALA A 230 24.34 15.78 26.24
N PHE A 231 23.82 16.37 25.16
CA PHE A 231 24.50 17.44 24.44
C PHE A 231 24.64 18.71 25.29
N ARG A 232 23.59 19.10 26.02
CA ARG A 232 23.62 20.23 26.97
C ARG A 232 24.70 20.02 28.04
N GLY A 233 24.79 18.82 28.60
CA GLY A 233 25.83 18.45 29.56
C GLY A 233 27.24 18.58 28.96
N MET A 234 27.45 18.07 27.75
CA MET A 234 28.73 18.20 27.03
C MET A 234 29.10 19.67 26.75
N SER A 235 28.15 20.49 26.28
CA SER A 235 28.37 21.92 26.02
C SER A 235 28.75 22.68 27.28
N THR A 236 28.12 22.34 28.41
CA THR A 236 28.38 22.99 29.72
C THR A 236 29.77 22.62 30.24
N GLU A 237 30.15 21.34 30.13
CA GLU A 237 31.48 20.87 30.55
C GLU A 237 32.59 21.45 29.67
N LEU A 238 32.37 21.57 28.36
CA LEU A 238 33.31 22.22 27.44
C LEU A 238 33.54 23.69 27.85
N GLN A 239 32.47 24.43 28.15
CA GLN A 239 32.57 25.82 28.60
C GLN A 239 33.33 25.94 29.91
N ARG A 240 33.08 25.04 30.87
CA ARG A 240 33.80 25.00 32.14
C ARG A 240 35.31 24.83 31.91
N ARG A 241 35.70 23.88 31.05
CA ARG A 241 37.11 23.62 30.70
C ARG A 241 37.79 24.82 30.02
N LEU A 242 37.09 25.49 29.11
CA LEU A 242 37.61 26.70 28.45
C LEU A 242 37.82 27.84 29.45
N ASN A 243 36.88 28.05 30.37
CA ASN A 243 37.02 29.05 31.42
C ASN A 243 38.15 28.72 32.40
N GLU A 244 38.31 27.45 32.77
CA GLU A 244 39.44 26.98 33.60
C GLU A 244 40.79 27.23 32.93
N LEU A 245 40.92 26.89 31.65
CA LEU A 245 42.13 27.17 30.86
C LEU A 245 42.41 28.66 30.74
N ALA A 246 41.37 29.49 30.56
CA ALA A 246 41.51 30.94 30.51
C ALA A 246 42.00 31.51 31.84
N ALA A 247 41.43 31.05 32.97
CA ALA A 247 41.85 31.46 34.30
C ALA A 247 43.28 31.00 34.64
N GLU A 248 43.67 29.79 34.23
CA GLU A 248 45.02 29.28 34.41
C GLU A 248 46.04 30.09 33.60
N ARG A 249 45.69 30.44 32.35
CA ARG A 249 46.50 31.34 31.51
C ARG A 249 46.66 32.73 32.13
N GLU A 250 45.57 33.32 32.63
CA GLU A 250 45.60 34.62 33.31
C GLU A 250 46.48 34.59 34.57
N LYS A 251 46.41 33.49 35.34
CA LYS A 251 47.26 33.28 36.52
C LYS A 251 48.74 33.17 36.15
N LEU A 252 49.08 32.41 35.10
CA LEU A 252 50.46 32.31 34.61
C LEU A 252 50.99 33.67 34.13
N GLU A 253 50.18 34.43 33.40
CA GLU A 253 50.55 35.79 32.96
C GLU A 253 50.72 36.75 34.13
N ALA A 254 49.87 36.68 35.16
CA ALA A 254 50.01 37.49 36.37
C ALA A 254 51.28 37.15 37.17
N VAL A 255 51.63 35.86 37.28
CA VAL A 255 52.88 35.41 37.90
C VAL A 255 54.07 35.95 37.11
N LEU A 256 54.10 35.74 35.78
CA LEU A 256 55.19 36.23 34.94
C LEU A 256 55.34 37.76 35.01
N ARG A 257 54.23 38.51 35.13
CA ARG A 257 54.26 39.97 35.29
C ARG A 257 54.82 40.43 36.64
N ASN A 258 54.53 39.69 37.70
CA ASN A 258 54.94 40.06 39.06
C ASN A 258 56.24 39.40 39.53
N MET A 259 56.82 38.47 38.75
CA MET A 259 58.13 37.90 39.04
C MET A 259 59.22 38.97 38.99
N THR A 260 60.10 38.94 39.98
CA THR A 260 61.26 39.84 40.10
C THR A 260 62.39 39.44 39.15
N ASP A 261 62.49 38.15 38.81
CA ASP A 261 63.53 37.63 37.93
C ASP A 261 63.24 37.98 36.47
N ALA A 262 64.29 38.39 35.75
CA ALA A 262 64.24 38.67 34.33
C ALA A 262 64.14 37.36 33.53
N ILE A 263 63.05 37.20 32.77
CA ILE A 263 62.86 36.07 31.85
C ILE A 263 62.82 36.59 30.42
N VAL A 264 63.64 35.99 29.57
CA VAL A 264 63.70 36.22 28.12
C VAL A 264 63.59 34.88 27.42
N ILE A 265 62.62 34.75 26.51
CA ILE A 265 62.43 33.56 25.67
C ILE A 265 62.96 33.91 24.29
N VAL A 266 63.85 33.07 23.76
CA VAL A 266 64.44 33.21 22.43
C VAL A 266 64.10 32.01 21.55
N ASP A 267 64.09 32.20 20.23
CA ASP A 267 63.95 31.12 19.26
C ASP A 267 65.27 30.35 19.04
N ARG A 268 65.28 29.42 18.08
CA ARG A 268 66.46 28.60 17.77
C ARG A 268 67.59 29.42 17.15
N GLU A 269 67.26 30.60 16.62
CA GLU A 269 68.15 31.55 15.96
C GLU A 269 68.64 32.65 16.94
N GLY A 270 68.17 32.64 18.19
CA GLY A 270 68.57 33.57 19.24
C GLY A 270 67.78 34.88 19.26
N ILE A 271 66.68 34.98 18.51
CA ILE A 271 65.80 36.16 18.47
C ILE A 271 64.81 36.10 19.62
N VAL A 272 64.63 37.21 20.34
CA VAL A 272 63.70 37.32 21.47
C VAL A 272 62.26 37.23 20.98
N GLN A 273 61.54 36.22 21.44
CA GLN A 273 60.10 36.03 21.20
C GLN A 273 59.23 36.61 22.31
N ARG A 274 59.67 36.55 23.58
CA ARG A 274 58.94 37.16 24.71
C ARG A 274 59.89 37.58 25.81
N LEU A 275 59.51 38.63 26.53
CA LEU A 275 60.17 39.07 27.75
C LEU A 275 59.14 39.51 28.80
N ASN A 276 59.46 39.31 30.08
CA ASN A 276 58.60 39.75 31.19
C ASN A 276 58.95 41.19 31.65
N PRO A 277 58.12 41.85 32.48
CA PRO A 277 58.38 43.23 32.91
C PRO A 277 59.69 43.42 33.67
N ALA A 278 60.18 42.40 34.38
CA ALA A 278 61.47 42.45 35.06
C ALA A 278 62.64 42.50 34.06
N ALA A 279 62.61 41.68 33.01
CA ALA A 279 63.59 41.76 31.91
C ALA A 279 63.51 43.11 31.18
N ALA A 280 62.30 43.61 30.91
CA ALA A 280 62.12 44.93 30.30
C ALA A 280 62.80 46.05 31.11
N ARG A 281 62.62 46.04 32.44
CA ARG A 281 63.27 46.99 33.36
C ARG A 281 64.79 46.80 33.41
N MET A 282 65.26 45.56 33.45
CA MET A 282 66.70 45.24 33.52
C MET A 282 67.46 45.70 32.27
N PHE A 283 66.87 45.51 31.09
CA PHE A 283 67.46 45.89 29.81
C PHE A 283 67.04 47.30 29.34
N ASN A 284 66.26 48.03 30.15
CA ASN A 284 65.75 49.38 29.87
C ASN A 284 65.05 49.53 28.51
N ILE A 285 64.24 48.52 28.15
CA ILE A 285 63.48 48.45 26.90
C ILE A 285 61.99 48.68 27.18
N ALA A 286 61.35 49.50 26.35
CA ALA A 286 59.90 49.72 26.43
C ALA A 286 59.15 48.43 26.05
N MET A 287 58.15 48.04 26.84
CA MET A 287 57.38 46.80 26.60
C MET A 287 56.70 46.74 25.22
N GLU A 288 56.48 47.89 24.59
CA GLU A 288 55.92 48.03 23.24
C GLU A 288 56.91 47.66 22.11
N GLN A 289 58.19 47.48 22.42
CA GLN A 289 59.26 47.16 21.45
C GLN A 289 59.73 45.70 21.53
N ALA A 290 59.12 44.87 22.39
CA ALA A 290 59.38 43.44 22.42
C ALA A 290 58.73 42.80 21.18
N PRO A 291 59.49 42.10 20.30
CA PRO A 291 58.87 41.34 19.22
C PRO A 291 57.93 40.29 19.83
N GLY A 292 56.75 40.13 19.24
CA GLY A 292 55.82 39.05 19.57
C GLY A 292 56.21 37.73 18.94
#